data_AF-A0A8X7BPH9-F1
#
_entry.id   AF-A0A8X7BPH9-F1
#
_cell.length_a   1.000
_cell.length_b   1.000
_cell.length_c   1.000
_cell.angle_alpha   90.00
_cell.angle_beta   90.00
_cell.angle_gamma   90.00
#
_symmetry.space_group_name_H-M   'P 1'
#
loop_
_entity.id
_entity.type
_entity.pdbx_description
1 polymer ?
#
loop_
_entity_poly.entity_id
_entity_poly.type
_entity_poly.pdbx_seq_one_letter_code
_entity_poly.pdbx_strand_id
1 'polypeptide(L)'
;MMELEGKDIAVIGAGVVGLSTALSLQEEFPLANVTIFADKFNDETLSSGSGGIFRPDINVHDDAQRVRTWCKDSLSHFMNIIKSSDSSQAGIQLVSGYHLSSIFSSFKNKLVEDLLPDWRKLNEKDLKLFPVELKGGQFYTAPVVDCRYYLPWMKMKFEENGGTIIKKHISKFEEISDSYSIIVNCTGLGAKNLLQDDMLTPIRGQTIKVKAPWIKHFYYSDDVYIIPGVDYVTLGGVKDYGSWNMKVNKYQQQYIWNTCIELIPSLEKAEILYDWVGLRPYRPSVRVDAIFVPYGDGYRMIVNNYGHGSHGVALSWGTAQEAKRIIKKIITKQNLPLSKL
;
A
#
# COMPACT_ATOMS: atom_id res chain seq x y z
N MET A 1 16.38 -3.41 -28.21
CA MET A 1 15.31 -2.38 -28.09
C MET A 1 14.01 -2.83 -28.80
N MET A 2 13.63 -4.11 -28.70
CA MET A 2 12.43 -4.68 -29.36
C MET A 2 11.68 -5.65 -28.42
N GLU A 3 11.74 -5.45 -27.10
CA GLU A 3 11.46 -6.55 -26.17
C GLU A 3 9.96 -6.88 -25.97
N LEU A 4 9.02 -5.94 -26.18
CA LEU A 4 7.57 -6.18 -26.00
C LEU A 4 6.66 -5.40 -26.98
N GLU A 5 7.17 -4.93 -28.12
CA GLU A 5 6.36 -4.17 -29.08
C GLU A 5 5.12 -4.98 -29.53
N GLY A 6 3.93 -4.42 -29.34
CA GLY A 6 2.66 -5.07 -29.67
C GLY A 6 2.25 -6.23 -28.75
N LYS A 7 2.89 -6.41 -27.59
CA LYS A 7 2.50 -7.42 -26.60
C LYS A 7 1.57 -6.86 -25.53
N ASP A 8 0.62 -7.69 -25.13
CA ASP A 8 -0.33 -7.32 -24.08
C ASP A 8 0.15 -7.81 -22.70
N ILE A 9 0.19 -6.90 -21.73
CA ILE A 9 0.43 -7.21 -20.31
C ILE A 9 -0.88 -7.00 -19.55
N ALA A 10 -1.35 -8.04 -18.86
CA ALA A 10 -2.51 -7.95 -17.98
C ALA A 10 -2.06 -7.67 -16.55
N VAL A 11 -2.62 -6.67 -15.90
CA VAL A 11 -2.49 -6.43 -14.45
C VAL A 11 -3.84 -6.71 -13.80
N ILE A 12 -3.89 -7.62 -12.84
CA ILE A 12 -5.15 -7.99 -12.17
C ILE A 12 -5.21 -7.30 -10.81
N GLY A 13 -6.16 -6.38 -10.65
CA GLY A 13 -6.41 -5.60 -9.45
C GLY A 13 -6.14 -4.10 -9.65
N ALA A 14 -7.07 -3.26 -9.16
CA ALA A 14 -7.00 -1.81 -9.25
C ALA A 14 -6.85 -1.12 -7.87
N GLY A 15 -6.31 -1.84 -6.88
CA GLY A 15 -5.84 -1.24 -5.64
C GLY A 15 -4.50 -0.51 -5.83
N VAL A 16 -3.95 0.06 -4.76
CA VAL A 16 -2.72 0.88 -4.82
C VAL A 16 -1.54 0.14 -5.44
N VAL A 17 -1.40 -1.16 -5.17
CA VAL A 17 -0.32 -2.01 -5.72
C VAL A 17 -0.51 -2.26 -7.21
N GLY A 18 -1.74 -2.58 -7.64
CA GLY A 18 -2.04 -2.86 -9.04
C GLY A 18 -1.86 -1.63 -9.93
N LEU A 19 -2.38 -0.48 -9.51
CA LEU A 19 -2.20 0.79 -10.24
C LEU A 19 -0.73 1.23 -10.27
N SER A 20 0.00 1.11 -9.14
CA SER A 20 1.45 1.40 -9.10
C SER A 20 2.22 0.50 -10.06
N THR A 21 1.84 -0.78 -10.12
CA THR A 21 2.48 -1.77 -11.00
C THR A 21 2.20 -1.47 -12.47
N ALA A 22 0.94 -1.18 -12.83
CA ALA A 22 0.55 -0.87 -14.19
C ALA A 22 1.27 0.39 -14.72
N LEU A 23 1.32 1.47 -13.93
CA LEU A 23 2.08 2.67 -14.27
C LEU A 23 3.58 2.38 -14.42
N SER A 24 4.16 1.65 -13.47
CA SER A 24 5.58 1.27 -13.54
C SER A 24 5.91 0.44 -14.78
N LEU A 25 4.97 -0.35 -15.29
CA LEU A 25 5.15 -1.13 -16.53
C LEU A 25 5.06 -0.24 -17.77
N GLN A 26 4.14 0.74 -17.82
CA GLN A 26 4.08 1.72 -18.90
C GLN A 26 5.37 2.54 -19.02
N GLU A 27 5.99 2.90 -17.89
CA GLU A 27 7.27 3.64 -17.87
C GLU A 27 8.43 2.86 -18.52
N GLU A 28 8.42 1.53 -18.40
CA GLU A 28 9.53 0.67 -18.83
C GLU A 28 9.31 0.04 -20.21
N PHE A 29 8.05 -0.24 -20.52
CA PHE A 29 7.63 -0.90 -21.74
C PHE A 29 6.63 -0.02 -22.50
N PRO A 30 7.06 1.16 -23.01
CA PRO A 30 6.16 2.14 -23.63
C PRO A 30 5.49 1.64 -24.93
N LEU A 31 5.97 0.53 -25.51
CA LEU A 31 5.40 -0.10 -26.71
C LEU A 31 4.52 -1.33 -26.39
N ALA A 32 4.33 -1.66 -25.11
CA ALA A 32 3.46 -2.75 -24.67
C ALA A 32 2.06 -2.22 -24.35
N ASN A 33 1.03 -3.00 -24.66
CA ASN A 33 -0.34 -2.69 -24.29
C ASN A 33 -0.61 -3.18 -22.86
N VAL A 34 -0.60 -2.26 -21.89
CA VAL A 34 -0.92 -2.61 -20.50
C VAL A 34 -2.43 -2.51 -20.30
N THR A 35 -3.06 -3.59 -19.82
CA THR A 35 -4.49 -3.63 -19.47
C THR A 35 -4.69 -3.98 -18.01
N ILE A 36 -5.50 -3.20 -17.29
CA ILE A 36 -5.93 -3.52 -15.92
C ILE A 36 -7.27 -4.26 -15.96
N PHE A 37 -7.32 -5.43 -15.34
CA PHE A 37 -8.55 -6.17 -15.06
C PHE A 37 -8.88 -6.07 -13.56
N ALA A 38 -10.04 -5.51 -13.21
CA ALA A 38 -10.48 -5.46 -11.82
C ALA A 38 -12.01 -5.37 -11.71
N ASP A 39 -12.57 -5.84 -10.60
CA ASP A 39 -13.99 -5.77 -10.29
C ASP A 39 -14.35 -4.57 -9.40
N LYS A 40 -13.37 -4.00 -8.70
CA LYS A 40 -13.51 -2.89 -7.76
C LYS A 40 -12.48 -1.80 -8.04
N PHE A 41 -12.90 -0.55 -7.96
CA PHE A 41 -12.05 0.62 -8.21
C PHE A 41 -12.19 1.66 -7.10
N ASN A 42 -11.17 2.52 -6.94
CA ASN A 42 -11.20 3.67 -6.04
C ASN A 42 -11.70 3.32 -4.62
N ASP A 43 -12.81 3.90 -4.20
CA ASP A 43 -13.45 3.76 -2.90
C ASP A 43 -13.94 2.33 -2.60
N GLU A 44 -14.24 1.54 -3.64
CA GLU A 44 -14.59 0.11 -3.51
C GLU A 44 -13.40 -0.76 -3.08
N THR A 45 -12.16 -0.26 -3.21
CA THR A 45 -10.95 -1.01 -2.87
C THR A 45 -10.58 -0.87 -1.39
N LEU A 46 -9.84 -1.85 -0.86
CA LEU A 46 -9.26 -1.76 0.49
C LEU A 46 -8.36 -0.51 0.66
N SER A 47 -7.67 -0.12 -0.41
CA SER A 47 -6.68 0.96 -0.38
C SER A 47 -7.31 2.29 0.04
N SER A 48 -8.55 2.57 -0.35
CA SER A 48 -9.24 3.84 -0.09
C SER A 48 -9.40 4.18 1.39
N GLY A 49 -9.57 3.18 2.26
CA GLY A 49 -9.75 3.39 3.70
C GLY A 49 -8.47 3.43 4.51
N SER A 50 -7.32 3.19 3.88
CA SER A 50 -5.99 3.25 4.50
C SER A 50 -5.76 4.60 5.21
N GLY A 51 -4.95 4.58 6.27
CA GLY A 51 -4.43 5.80 6.89
C GLY A 51 -3.38 6.52 6.02
N GLY A 52 -2.81 5.83 5.03
CA GLY A 52 -2.00 6.45 3.97
C GLY A 52 -0.56 6.79 4.32
N ILE A 53 -0.17 6.76 5.59
CA ILE A 53 1.19 7.13 6.00
C ILE A 53 2.25 6.13 5.49
N PHE A 54 3.34 6.68 4.97
CA PHE A 54 4.55 5.92 4.68
C PHE A 54 5.30 5.66 6.00
N ARG A 55 5.10 4.45 6.54
CA ARG A 55 5.80 3.96 7.72
C ARG A 55 6.54 2.66 7.34
N PRO A 56 7.84 2.73 7.01
CA PRO A 56 8.59 1.55 6.59
C PRO A 56 8.75 0.59 7.77
N ASP A 57 8.73 -0.71 7.49
CA ASP A 57 8.87 -1.77 8.49
C ASP A 57 9.74 -2.88 7.90
N ILE A 58 10.76 -3.32 8.63
CA ILE A 58 11.69 -4.34 8.14
C ILE A 58 11.03 -5.73 8.10
N ASN A 59 10.00 -5.96 8.94
CA ASN A 59 9.39 -7.27 9.15
C ASN A 59 8.28 -7.59 8.12
N VAL A 60 8.41 -7.09 6.90
CA VAL A 60 7.47 -7.34 5.78
C VAL A 60 7.98 -8.42 4.82
N HIS A 61 9.27 -8.77 4.93
CA HIS A 61 9.90 -9.86 4.21
C HIS A 61 11.13 -10.30 5.01
N ASP A 62 11.50 -11.56 4.83
CA ASP A 62 12.68 -12.24 5.36
C ASP A 62 14.02 -11.73 4.76
N ASP A 63 13.97 -10.80 3.80
CA ASP A 63 15.15 -10.17 3.18
C ASP A 63 15.14 -8.67 3.46
N ALA A 64 15.88 -8.29 4.49
CA ALA A 64 15.99 -6.92 4.96
C ALA A 64 16.47 -5.93 3.87
N GLN A 65 17.36 -6.36 2.98
CA GLN A 65 17.91 -5.50 1.94
C GLN A 65 16.92 -5.28 0.81
N ARG A 66 16.16 -6.33 0.46
CA ARG A 66 15.03 -6.23 -0.46
C ARG A 66 13.97 -5.25 0.03
N VAL A 67 13.58 -5.35 1.29
CA VAL A 67 12.62 -4.40 1.93
C VAL A 67 13.14 -2.97 1.91
N ARG A 68 14.43 -2.78 2.25
CA ARG A 68 15.04 -1.44 2.22
C ARG A 68 14.99 -0.83 0.83
N THR A 69 15.19 -1.64 -0.22
CA THR A 69 15.06 -1.20 -1.62
C THR A 69 13.63 -0.77 -1.93
N TRP A 70 12.62 -1.56 -1.55
CA TRP A 70 11.21 -1.18 -1.73
C TRP A 70 10.85 0.12 -1.03
N CYS A 71 11.34 0.31 0.19
CA CYS A 71 11.09 1.54 0.95
C CYS A 71 11.73 2.75 0.27
N LYS A 72 12.97 2.62 -0.23
CA LYS A 72 13.67 3.70 -0.95
C LYS A 72 12.96 4.06 -2.26
N ASP A 73 12.58 3.06 -3.05
CA ASP A 73 11.88 3.26 -4.32
C ASP A 73 10.52 3.94 -4.09
N SER A 74 9.77 3.50 -3.08
CA SER A 74 8.46 4.10 -2.75
C SER A 74 8.58 5.50 -2.19
N LEU A 75 9.52 5.73 -1.27
CA LEU A 75 9.76 7.07 -0.74
C LEU A 75 10.18 8.03 -1.85
N SER A 76 11.08 7.62 -2.73
CA SER A 76 11.54 8.47 -3.84
C SER A 76 10.38 8.86 -4.75
N HIS A 77 9.49 7.91 -5.07
CA HIS A 77 8.28 8.17 -5.85
C HIS A 77 7.35 9.19 -5.20
N PHE A 78 6.99 8.97 -3.92
CA PHE A 78 6.11 9.91 -3.21
C PHE A 78 6.75 11.29 -3.07
N MET A 79 8.05 11.37 -2.80
CA MET A 79 8.78 12.63 -2.72
C MET A 79 8.83 13.36 -4.07
N ASN A 80 8.91 12.64 -5.19
CA ASN A 80 8.87 13.25 -6.52
C ASN A 80 7.49 13.84 -6.82
N ILE A 81 6.40 13.16 -6.46
CA ILE A 81 5.04 13.70 -6.59
C ILE A 81 4.85 14.92 -5.68
N ILE A 82 5.30 14.85 -4.42
CA ILE A 82 5.22 15.98 -3.48
C ILE A 82 5.91 17.24 -4.04
N LYS A 83 7.01 17.06 -4.78
CA LYS A 83 7.78 18.16 -5.41
C LYS A 83 7.19 18.66 -6.72
N SER A 84 6.15 18.03 -7.26
CA SER A 84 5.51 18.41 -8.52
C SER A 84 4.20 19.17 -8.29
N SER A 85 3.65 19.73 -9.37
CA SER A 85 2.31 20.34 -9.37
C SER A 85 1.18 19.35 -9.08
N ASP A 86 1.43 18.05 -9.26
CA ASP A 86 0.43 17.00 -9.13
C ASP A 86 0.17 16.62 -7.66
N SER A 87 1.02 17.08 -6.72
CA SER A 87 0.96 16.78 -5.28
C SER A 87 -0.45 16.86 -4.69
N SER A 88 -1.15 17.98 -4.94
CA SER A 88 -2.52 18.18 -4.43
C SER A 88 -3.54 17.26 -5.10
N GLN A 89 -3.41 17.00 -6.41
CA GLN A 89 -4.34 16.15 -7.14
C GLN A 89 -4.16 14.68 -6.77
N ALA A 90 -2.91 14.27 -6.54
CA ALA A 90 -2.54 12.94 -6.07
C ALA A 90 -2.87 12.71 -4.57
N GLY A 91 -3.14 13.79 -3.82
CA GLY A 91 -3.44 13.74 -2.39
C GLY A 91 -2.26 13.24 -1.55
N ILE A 92 -1.05 13.63 -1.90
CA ILE A 92 0.17 13.27 -1.18
C ILE A 92 0.74 14.51 -0.49
N GLN A 93 0.98 14.43 0.81
CA GLN A 93 1.53 15.53 1.60
C GLN A 93 2.60 15.04 2.57
N LEU A 94 3.51 15.94 2.96
CA LEU A 94 4.42 15.68 4.08
C LEU A 94 3.74 16.05 5.39
N VAL A 95 3.76 15.12 6.33
CA VAL A 95 3.21 15.30 7.67
C VAL A 95 4.29 14.91 8.68
N SER A 96 4.65 15.85 9.55
CA SER A 96 5.51 15.57 10.69
C SER A 96 4.72 14.95 11.83
N GLY A 97 5.34 14.17 12.70
CA GLY A 97 4.60 13.58 13.79
C GLY A 97 5.42 12.72 14.71
N TYR A 98 4.70 12.12 15.66
CA TYR A 98 5.25 11.46 16.82
C TYR A 98 4.97 9.97 16.74
N HIS A 99 6.02 9.16 16.87
CA HIS A 99 5.90 7.73 17.14
C HIS A 99 6.30 7.50 18.59
N LEU A 100 5.29 7.29 19.41
CA LEU A 100 5.33 7.26 20.86
C LEU A 100 5.22 5.83 21.36
N SER A 101 5.75 5.58 22.55
CA SER A 101 5.65 4.27 23.16
C SER A 101 5.81 4.32 24.68
N SER A 102 5.04 3.46 25.34
CA SER A 102 5.16 3.10 26.76
C SER A 102 6.22 2.01 27.01
N ILE A 103 6.82 1.46 25.96
CA ILE A 103 7.82 0.38 25.98
C ILE A 103 9.12 0.84 25.29
N PHE A 104 10.23 0.89 26.02
CA PHE A 104 11.49 1.49 25.52
C PHE A 104 12.04 0.89 24.20
N SER A 105 11.69 -0.36 23.87
CA SER A 105 12.13 -1.03 22.63
C SER A 105 11.17 -0.88 21.45
N SER A 106 9.88 -0.59 21.65
CA SER A 106 8.87 -0.75 20.57
C SER A 106 8.89 0.38 19.53
N PHE A 107 9.43 1.56 19.87
CA PHE A 107 9.49 2.69 18.94
C PHE A 107 10.71 2.68 18.00
N LYS A 108 11.71 1.83 18.25
CA LYS A 108 12.97 1.83 17.47
C LYS A 108 12.74 1.25 16.07
N ASN A 109 12.97 2.07 15.05
CA ASN A 109 12.90 1.66 13.66
C ASN A 109 14.05 2.27 12.87
N LYS A 110 15.01 1.43 12.47
CA LYS A 110 16.21 1.88 11.76
C LYS A 110 15.90 2.36 10.33
N LEU A 111 14.86 1.83 9.68
CA LEU A 111 14.44 2.32 8.37
C LEU A 111 13.86 3.74 8.47
N VAL A 112 13.09 4.03 9.51
CA VAL A 112 12.59 5.39 9.77
C VAL A 112 13.75 6.35 10.03
N GLU A 113 14.69 5.97 10.89
CA GLU A 113 15.89 6.76 11.19
C GLU A 113 16.74 7.05 9.94
N ASP A 114 16.93 6.05 9.08
CA ASP A 114 17.80 6.18 7.90
C ASP A 114 17.14 6.90 6.72
N LEU A 115 15.80 6.81 6.59
CA LEU A 115 15.09 7.23 5.38
C LEU A 115 14.28 8.51 5.56
N LEU A 116 13.76 8.80 6.75
CA LEU A 116 12.80 9.87 6.94
C LEU A 116 13.44 11.18 7.43
N PRO A 117 13.05 12.33 6.84
CA PRO A 117 13.55 13.63 7.26
C PRO A 117 13.11 13.99 8.67
N ASP A 118 13.82 14.96 9.24
CA ASP A 118 13.57 15.52 10.59
C ASP A 118 13.57 14.47 11.70
N TRP A 119 14.16 13.29 11.44
CA TRP A 119 14.22 12.24 12.42
C TRP A 119 15.02 12.69 13.63
N ARG A 120 14.42 12.53 14.81
CA ARG A 120 15.10 12.69 16.09
C ARG A 120 14.44 11.83 17.15
N LYS A 121 15.22 11.43 18.15
CA LYS A 121 14.68 10.87 19.39
C LYS A 121 13.99 11.96 20.20
N LEU A 122 12.86 11.62 20.82
CA LEU A 122 12.17 12.52 21.76
C LEU A 122 12.93 12.62 23.09
N ASN A 123 12.99 13.83 23.64
CA ASN A 123 13.51 14.09 24.98
C ASN A 123 12.36 14.23 26.01
N GLU A 124 12.68 14.41 27.29
CA GLU A 124 11.67 14.52 28.34
C GLU A 124 10.68 15.68 28.16
N LYS A 125 11.11 16.81 27.57
CA LYS A 125 10.21 17.94 27.29
C LYS A 125 9.20 17.59 26.22
N ASP A 126 9.62 16.86 25.18
CA ASP A 126 8.72 16.37 24.14
C ASP A 126 7.68 15.40 24.73
N LEU A 127 8.11 14.47 25.59
CA LEU A 127 7.22 13.46 26.18
C LEU A 127 6.18 14.10 27.11
N LYS A 128 6.53 15.18 27.82
CA LYS A 128 5.62 15.95 28.69
C LYS A 128 4.54 16.72 27.93
N LEU A 129 4.57 16.77 26.60
CA LEU A 129 3.48 17.33 25.79
C LEU A 129 2.24 16.43 25.79
N PHE A 130 2.40 15.15 26.13
CA PHE A 130 1.33 14.17 26.11
C PHE A 130 0.83 13.91 27.54
N PRO A 131 -0.49 13.74 27.73
CA PRO A 131 -1.08 13.52 29.05
C PRO A 131 -0.88 12.09 29.58
N VAL A 132 -0.28 11.20 28.79
CA VAL A 132 -0.05 9.79 29.11
C VAL A 132 1.42 9.53 29.47
N GLU A 133 1.66 8.50 30.27
CA GLU A 133 3.03 8.08 30.59
C GLU A 133 3.71 7.40 29.39
N LEU A 134 4.79 8.02 28.90
CA LEU A 134 5.57 7.52 27.78
C LEU A 134 7.00 7.21 28.23
N LYS A 135 7.57 6.11 27.74
CA LYS A 135 8.97 5.74 28.00
C LYS A 135 9.92 6.19 26.89
N GLY A 136 9.39 6.58 25.74
CA GLY A 136 10.17 7.15 24.65
C GLY A 136 9.36 7.37 23.39
N GLY A 137 10.08 7.80 22.36
CA GLY A 137 9.52 7.95 21.03
C GLY A 137 10.48 8.61 20.06
N GLN A 138 9.99 8.83 18.86
CA GLN A 138 10.69 9.48 17.75
C GLN A 138 9.79 10.55 17.16
N PHE A 139 10.40 11.61 16.65
CA PHE A 139 9.75 12.57 15.77
C PHE A 139 10.36 12.43 14.38
N TYR A 140 9.54 12.52 13.34
CA TYR A 140 10.00 12.52 11.95
C TYR A 140 8.91 13.08 11.02
N THR A 141 9.29 13.38 9.79
CA THR A 141 8.39 13.79 8.72
C THR A 141 8.23 12.66 7.70
N ALA A 142 6.97 12.32 7.37
CA ALA A 142 6.65 11.22 6.46
C ALA A 142 5.63 11.64 5.38
N PRO A 143 5.69 11.05 4.18
CA PRO A 143 4.58 11.13 3.24
C PRO A 143 3.30 10.52 3.82
N VAL A 144 2.18 11.22 3.67
CA VAL A 144 0.83 10.68 3.86
C VAL A 144 0.15 10.69 2.50
N VAL A 145 -0.24 9.51 2.03
CA VAL A 145 -0.84 9.26 0.72
C VAL A 145 -2.31 8.95 0.90
N ASP A 146 -3.18 9.93 0.63
CA ASP A 146 -4.63 9.73 0.69
C ASP A 146 -5.11 8.98 -0.55
N CYS A 147 -5.38 7.68 -0.38
CA CYS A 147 -5.76 6.82 -1.50
C CYS A 147 -7.10 7.18 -2.14
N ARG A 148 -7.93 8.02 -1.50
CA ARG A 148 -9.15 8.56 -2.15
C ARG A 148 -8.82 9.49 -3.31
N TYR A 149 -7.64 10.12 -3.28
CA TYR A 149 -7.11 10.97 -4.34
C TYR A 149 -6.07 10.23 -5.19
N TYR A 150 -5.20 9.46 -4.54
CA TYR A 150 -4.09 8.80 -5.22
C TYR A 150 -4.55 7.71 -6.21
N LEU A 151 -5.61 6.95 -5.90
CA LEU A 151 -6.12 5.92 -6.81
C LEU A 151 -6.75 6.55 -8.07
N PRO A 152 -7.67 7.54 -7.99
CA PRO A 152 -8.15 8.24 -9.19
C PRO A 152 -7.03 8.91 -9.99
N TRP A 153 -6.07 9.55 -9.32
CA TRP A 153 -4.94 10.19 -9.99
C TRP A 153 -4.10 9.18 -10.78
N MET A 154 -3.73 8.04 -10.17
CA MET A 154 -2.99 6.99 -10.87
C MET A 154 -3.81 6.38 -12.02
N LYS A 155 -5.12 6.19 -11.83
CA LYS A 155 -6.01 5.69 -12.87
C LYS A 155 -6.04 6.63 -14.07
N MET A 156 -6.19 7.94 -13.82
CA MET A 156 -6.16 8.97 -14.84
C MET A 156 -4.83 8.96 -15.60
N LYS A 157 -3.68 8.97 -14.89
CA LYS A 157 -2.35 8.88 -15.52
C LYS A 157 -2.19 7.62 -16.37
N PHE A 158 -2.71 6.49 -15.89
CA PHE A 158 -2.63 5.22 -16.60
C PHE A 158 -3.40 5.27 -17.92
N GLU A 159 -4.62 5.82 -17.91
CA GLU A 159 -5.45 6.02 -19.10
C GLU A 159 -4.82 7.06 -20.07
N GLU A 160 -4.28 8.18 -19.55
CA GLU A 160 -3.56 9.20 -20.33
C GLU A 160 -2.32 8.63 -21.05
N ASN A 161 -1.66 7.66 -20.42
CA ASN A 161 -0.53 6.91 -21.00
C ASN A 161 -0.96 5.79 -21.97
N GLY A 162 -2.24 5.75 -22.37
CA GLY A 162 -2.78 4.78 -23.33
C GLY A 162 -3.15 3.41 -22.73
N GLY A 163 -3.20 3.31 -21.40
CA GLY A 163 -3.57 2.09 -20.70
C GLY A 163 -5.07 1.77 -20.84
N THR A 164 -5.40 0.49 -20.94
CA THR A 164 -6.80 0.03 -21.03
C THR A 164 -7.29 -0.49 -19.69
N ILE A 165 -8.52 -0.16 -19.29
CA ILE A 165 -9.13 -0.67 -18.06
C ILE A 165 -10.38 -1.47 -18.40
N ILE A 166 -10.46 -2.70 -17.91
CA ILE A 166 -11.58 -3.60 -18.11
C ILE A 166 -12.17 -3.95 -16.73
N LYS A 167 -13.43 -3.55 -16.50
CA LYS A 167 -14.17 -3.95 -15.30
C LYS A 167 -14.60 -5.42 -15.43
N LYS A 168 -13.83 -6.33 -14.82
CA LYS A 168 -14.05 -7.77 -14.85
C LYS A 168 -13.53 -8.42 -13.57
N HIS A 169 -14.35 -9.28 -12.97
CA HIS A 169 -13.90 -10.18 -11.91
C HIS A 169 -13.15 -11.34 -12.55
N ILE A 170 -11.94 -11.62 -12.07
CA ILE A 170 -11.12 -12.74 -12.54
C ILE A 170 -11.07 -13.79 -11.43
N SER A 171 -11.70 -14.93 -11.67
CA SER A 171 -11.69 -16.06 -10.73
C SER A 171 -10.58 -17.07 -11.02
N LYS A 172 -10.09 -17.09 -12.27
CA LYS A 172 -8.97 -17.91 -12.74
C LYS A 172 -8.18 -17.21 -13.85
N PHE A 173 -6.88 -17.51 -13.98
CA PHE A 173 -6.02 -16.85 -14.97
C PHE A 173 -6.38 -17.17 -16.42
N GLU A 174 -7.04 -18.31 -16.66
CA GLU A 174 -7.50 -18.76 -17.98
C GLU A 174 -8.63 -17.87 -18.56
N GLU A 175 -9.27 -17.04 -17.73
CA GLU A 175 -10.26 -16.07 -18.18
C GLU A 175 -9.65 -14.85 -18.90
N ILE A 176 -8.33 -14.68 -18.79
CA ILE A 176 -7.58 -13.65 -19.51
C ILE A 176 -7.20 -14.21 -20.88
N SER A 177 -7.47 -13.41 -21.92
CA SER A 177 -7.18 -13.72 -23.32
C SER A 177 -5.73 -14.15 -23.55
N ASP A 178 -5.52 -14.97 -24.57
CA ASP A 178 -4.23 -15.56 -24.91
C ASP A 178 -3.24 -14.57 -25.49
N SER A 179 -3.74 -13.41 -25.92
CA SER A 179 -2.90 -12.30 -26.32
C SER A 179 -2.04 -11.75 -25.16
N TYR A 180 -2.44 -12.01 -23.91
CA TYR A 180 -1.69 -11.62 -22.72
C TYR A 180 -0.67 -12.68 -22.29
N SER A 181 0.53 -12.59 -22.86
CA SER A 181 1.68 -13.46 -22.50
C SER A 181 2.21 -13.23 -21.08
N ILE A 182 1.92 -12.08 -20.48
CA ILE A 182 2.32 -11.70 -19.12
C ILE A 182 1.10 -11.29 -18.31
N ILE A 183 0.90 -11.95 -17.17
CA ILE A 183 -0.07 -11.56 -16.15
C ILE A 183 0.67 -11.10 -14.90
N VAL A 184 0.29 -9.95 -14.36
CA VAL A 184 0.77 -9.46 -13.07
C VAL A 184 -0.38 -9.49 -12.06
N ASN A 185 -0.25 -10.37 -11.09
CA ASN A 185 -1.27 -10.64 -10.08
C ASN A 185 -1.12 -9.70 -8.87
N CYS A 186 -1.97 -8.68 -8.82
CA CYS A 186 -2.03 -7.68 -7.74
C CYS A 186 -3.36 -7.74 -6.96
N THR A 187 -3.95 -8.94 -6.84
CA THR A 187 -5.31 -9.13 -6.33
C THR A 187 -5.47 -9.04 -4.81
N GLY A 188 -4.41 -8.73 -4.07
CA GLY A 188 -4.46 -8.66 -2.60
C GLY A 188 -4.95 -9.98 -2.02
N LEU A 189 -6.03 -9.96 -1.22
CA LEU A 189 -6.64 -11.17 -0.66
C LEU A 189 -7.20 -12.13 -1.72
N GLY A 190 -7.52 -11.64 -2.92
CA GLY A 190 -8.00 -12.48 -4.03
C GLY A 190 -6.99 -13.56 -4.44
N ALA A 191 -5.70 -13.34 -4.19
CA ALA A 191 -4.65 -14.30 -4.46
C ALA A 191 -4.80 -15.60 -3.67
N LYS A 192 -5.49 -15.57 -2.51
CA LYS A 192 -5.80 -16.77 -1.73
C LYS A 192 -6.56 -17.79 -2.59
N ASN A 193 -7.53 -17.33 -3.36
CA ASN A 193 -8.35 -18.21 -4.21
C ASN A 193 -7.67 -18.50 -5.55
N LEU A 194 -7.05 -17.50 -6.17
CA LEU A 194 -6.40 -17.64 -7.48
C LEU A 194 -5.20 -18.58 -7.48
N LEU A 195 -4.45 -18.63 -6.37
CA LEU A 195 -3.20 -19.40 -6.26
C LEU A 195 -3.21 -20.43 -5.13
N GLN A 196 -4.32 -20.55 -4.39
CA GLN A 196 -4.39 -21.42 -3.20
C GLN A 196 -3.27 -21.09 -2.18
N ASP A 197 -2.93 -19.80 -2.02
CA ASP A 197 -1.89 -19.36 -1.08
C ASP A 197 -2.43 -19.36 0.36
N ASP A 198 -2.21 -20.45 1.08
CA ASP A 198 -2.65 -20.63 2.47
C ASP A 198 -1.92 -19.75 3.48
N MET A 199 -0.76 -19.20 3.13
CA MET A 199 -0.07 -18.22 3.98
C MET A 199 -0.77 -16.86 3.97
N LEU A 200 -1.69 -16.62 3.03
CA LEU A 200 -2.46 -15.40 2.97
C LEU A 200 -3.69 -15.48 3.88
N THR A 201 -3.78 -14.53 4.82
CA THR A 201 -4.86 -14.43 5.80
C THR A 201 -5.30 -12.98 5.98
N PRO A 202 -6.59 -12.68 6.21
CA PRO A 202 -7.01 -11.33 6.50
C PRO A 202 -6.54 -10.90 7.88
N ILE A 203 -6.09 -9.66 8.01
CA ILE A 203 -6.08 -8.95 9.28
C ILE A 203 -7.13 -7.86 9.19
N ARG A 204 -8.27 -8.07 9.84
CA ARG A 204 -9.34 -7.07 9.90
C ARG A 204 -8.85 -5.84 10.66
N GLY A 205 -9.14 -4.67 10.13
CA GLY A 205 -8.93 -3.37 10.75
C GLY A 205 -10.21 -2.56 10.76
N GLN A 206 -10.36 -1.72 11.79
CA GLN A 206 -11.40 -0.73 11.89
C GLN A 206 -10.77 0.63 12.19
N THR A 207 -11.33 1.68 11.59
CA THR A 207 -10.92 3.07 11.78
C THR A 207 -12.14 3.97 11.88
N ILE A 208 -11.98 5.11 12.52
CA ILE A 208 -12.95 6.21 12.59
C ILE A 208 -12.38 7.37 11.79
N LYS A 209 -13.18 7.97 10.90
CA LYS A 209 -12.80 9.19 10.18
C LYS A 209 -13.49 10.37 10.85
N VAL A 210 -12.71 11.39 11.20
CA VAL A 210 -13.19 12.52 12.01
C VAL A 210 -12.79 13.85 11.41
N LYS A 211 -13.61 14.88 11.60
CA LYS A 211 -13.29 16.25 11.24
C LYS A 211 -12.56 16.92 12.40
N ALA A 212 -11.24 16.97 12.31
CA ALA A 212 -10.38 17.61 13.29
C ALA A 212 -9.24 18.40 12.60
N PRO A 213 -9.55 19.49 11.88
CA PRO A 213 -8.57 20.21 11.06
C PRO A 213 -7.41 20.82 11.86
N TRP A 214 -7.53 20.95 13.19
CA TRP A 214 -6.46 21.40 14.08
C TRP A 214 -5.36 20.34 14.32
N ILE A 215 -5.62 19.07 14.00
CA ILE A 215 -4.62 18.00 14.10
C ILE A 215 -3.72 18.08 12.85
N LYS A 216 -2.48 18.55 13.05
CA LYS A 216 -1.49 18.72 11.96
C LYS A 216 -0.31 17.76 12.03
N HIS A 217 -0.18 17.04 13.13
CA HIS A 217 0.82 15.99 13.28
C HIS A 217 0.16 14.61 13.26
N PHE A 218 0.87 13.60 12.75
CA PHE A 218 0.48 12.22 13.01
C PHE A 218 0.93 11.82 14.42
N TYR A 219 0.23 10.85 15.01
CA TYR A 219 0.58 10.22 16.27
C TYR A 219 0.42 8.71 16.14
N TYR A 220 1.47 7.98 16.47
CA TYR A 220 1.44 6.53 16.63
C TYR A 220 1.76 6.22 18.08
N SER A 221 0.97 5.37 18.72
CA SER A 221 1.27 4.77 20.02
C SER A 221 1.27 3.24 19.92
N ASP A 222 1.42 2.56 21.06
CA ASP A 222 1.42 1.10 21.10
C ASP A 222 0.08 0.49 20.61
N ASP A 223 -1.03 1.19 20.85
CA ASP A 223 -2.39 0.69 20.60
C ASP A 223 -3.08 1.36 19.41
N VAL A 224 -2.87 2.67 19.23
CA VAL A 224 -3.64 3.50 18.27
C VAL A 224 -2.74 4.34 17.38
N TYR A 225 -3.34 4.83 16.30
CA TYR A 225 -2.75 5.84 15.44
C TYR A 225 -3.78 6.91 15.07
N ILE A 226 -3.28 8.13 14.89
CA ILE A 226 -4.00 9.33 14.52
C ILE A 226 -3.23 9.93 13.35
N ILE A 227 -3.84 9.93 12.15
CA ILE A 227 -3.14 10.37 10.93
C ILE A 227 -3.99 11.46 10.25
N PRO A 228 -3.51 12.71 10.18
CA PRO A 228 -4.19 13.72 9.40
C PRO A 228 -4.04 13.45 7.90
N GLY A 229 -5.17 13.26 7.24
CA GLY A 229 -5.27 13.14 5.77
C GLY A 229 -5.57 14.50 5.13
N VAL A 230 -6.10 14.46 3.90
CA VAL A 230 -6.43 15.69 3.15
C VAL A 230 -7.69 16.37 3.73
N ASP A 231 -8.79 15.62 3.88
CA ASP A 231 -10.07 16.19 4.33
C ASP A 231 -10.43 15.86 5.78
N TYR A 232 -9.91 14.75 6.29
CA TYR A 232 -10.24 14.20 7.61
C TYR A 232 -8.99 13.71 8.33
N VAL A 233 -9.16 13.43 9.62
CA VAL A 233 -8.19 12.69 10.42
C VAL A 233 -8.66 11.25 10.55
N THR A 234 -7.75 10.28 10.33
CA THR A 234 -8.02 8.87 10.57
C THR A 234 -7.59 8.51 11.98
N LEU A 235 -8.52 8.02 12.78
CA LEU A 235 -8.27 7.37 14.07
C LEU A 235 -8.35 5.86 13.87
N GLY A 236 -7.39 5.10 14.37
CA GLY A 236 -7.43 3.65 14.25
C GLY A 236 -6.62 2.96 15.33
N GLY A 237 -6.74 1.63 15.37
CA GLY A 237 -5.95 0.80 16.28
C GLY A 237 -6.56 -0.56 16.57
N VAL A 238 -6.95 -1.34 15.54
CA VAL A 238 -7.33 -2.75 15.76
C VAL A 238 -6.81 -3.66 14.65
N LYS A 239 -6.48 -4.89 15.07
CA LYS A 239 -5.96 -5.97 14.23
C LYS A 239 -6.59 -7.29 14.67
N ASP A 240 -7.65 -7.71 13.99
CA ASP A 240 -8.26 -9.02 14.24
C ASP A 240 -7.73 -10.02 13.20
N TYR A 241 -6.76 -10.84 13.61
CA TYR A 241 -6.13 -11.85 12.76
C TYR A 241 -7.13 -12.94 12.36
N GLY A 242 -7.17 -13.29 11.08
CA GLY A 242 -8.04 -14.33 10.53
C GLY A 242 -9.52 -13.96 10.41
N SER A 243 -9.93 -12.77 10.87
CA SER A 243 -11.32 -12.33 10.81
C SER A 243 -11.70 -11.83 9.42
N TRP A 244 -12.81 -12.34 8.89
CA TRP A 244 -13.43 -11.90 7.63
C TRP A 244 -14.63 -10.97 7.85
N ASN A 245 -14.93 -10.60 9.11
CA ASN A 245 -16.12 -9.85 9.44
C ASN A 245 -16.01 -8.38 9.00
N MET A 246 -16.83 -7.96 8.02
CA MET A 246 -16.85 -6.58 7.52
C MET A 246 -17.77 -5.62 8.30
N LYS A 247 -18.47 -6.09 9.33
CA LYS A 247 -19.35 -5.24 10.14
C LYS A 247 -18.54 -4.38 11.11
N VAL A 248 -19.02 -3.16 11.35
CA VAL A 248 -18.50 -2.28 12.41
C VAL A 248 -18.75 -2.93 13.77
N ASN A 249 -17.72 -2.98 14.60
CA ASN A 249 -17.81 -3.42 15.99
C ASN A 249 -17.82 -2.18 16.90
N LYS A 250 -18.92 -1.98 17.64
CA LYS A 250 -19.12 -0.82 18.51
C LYS A 250 -18.16 -0.76 19.70
N TYR A 251 -17.76 -1.90 20.25
CA TYR A 251 -16.77 -1.94 21.33
C TYR A 251 -15.39 -1.49 20.84
N GLN A 252 -14.98 -1.96 19.66
CA GLN A 252 -13.73 -1.52 19.03
C GLN A 252 -13.77 -0.05 18.60
N GLN A 253 -14.93 0.44 18.14
CA GLN A 253 -15.12 1.87 17.87
C GLN A 253 -14.88 2.69 19.14
N GLN A 254 -15.55 2.34 20.24
CA GLN A 254 -15.40 3.05 21.52
C GLN A 254 -13.96 2.97 22.05
N TYR A 255 -13.31 1.82 21.91
CA TYR A 255 -11.90 1.64 22.28
C TYR A 255 -11.00 2.60 21.49
N ILE A 256 -11.06 2.58 20.15
CA ILE A 256 -10.27 3.49 19.30
C ILE A 256 -10.53 4.95 19.69
N TRP A 257 -11.80 5.34 19.85
CA TRP A 257 -12.19 6.70 20.20
C TRP A 257 -11.59 7.15 21.54
N ASN A 258 -11.80 6.35 22.59
CA ASN A 258 -11.34 6.68 23.94
C ASN A 258 -9.81 6.75 24.01
N THR A 259 -9.09 5.77 23.45
CA THR A 259 -7.63 5.75 23.49
C THR A 259 -7.02 6.88 22.65
N CYS A 260 -7.64 7.27 21.53
CA CYS A 260 -7.20 8.44 20.78
C CYS A 260 -7.42 9.76 21.54
N ILE A 261 -8.54 9.92 22.26
CA ILE A 261 -8.80 11.11 23.10
C ILE A 261 -7.84 11.15 24.30
N GLU A 262 -7.58 10.01 24.92
CA GLU A 262 -6.61 9.92 26.01
C GLU A 262 -5.23 10.42 25.55
N LEU A 263 -4.80 10.04 24.34
CA LEU A 263 -3.55 10.51 23.77
C LEU A 263 -3.60 11.99 23.35
N ILE A 264 -4.69 12.41 22.70
CA ILE A 264 -4.88 13.77 22.15
C ILE A 264 -6.26 14.30 22.58
N PRO A 265 -6.37 14.96 23.76
CA PRO A 265 -7.66 15.38 24.33
C PRO A 265 -8.48 16.33 23.45
N SER A 266 -7.82 17.10 22.57
CA SER A 266 -8.52 18.01 21.64
C SER A 266 -9.42 17.30 20.63
N LEU A 267 -9.34 15.97 20.51
CA LEU A 267 -10.24 15.15 19.69
C LEU A 267 -11.64 14.97 20.30
N GLU A 268 -11.85 15.26 21.59
CA GLU A 268 -13.12 15.01 22.28
C GLU A 268 -14.32 15.68 21.58
N LYS A 269 -14.10 16.84 20.97
CA LYS A 269 -15.12 17.61 20.23
C LYS A 269 -15.10 17.40 18.72
N ALA A 270 -14.29 16.45 18.21
CA ALA A 270 -14.23 16.17 16.79
C ALA A 270 -15.54 15.51 16.32
N GLU A 271 -16.05 15.95 15.17
CA GLU A 271 -17.21 15.32 14.54
C GLU A 271 -16.79 13.99 13.92
N ILE A 272 -17.44 12.88 14.31
CA ILE A 272 -17.27 11.59 13.64
C ILE A 272 -18.00 11.65 12.30
N LEU A 273 -17.26 11.49 11.20
CA LEU A 273 -17.81 11.48 9.85
C LEU A 273 -18.37 10.10 9.52
N TYR A 274 -17.57 9.05 9.71
CA TYR A 274 -17.97 7.66 9.48
C TYR A 274 -16.96 6.64 10.05
N ASP A 275 -17.42 5.40 10.22
CA ASP A 275 -16.57 4.23 10.49
C ASP A 275 -16.16 3.55 9.19
N TRP A 276 -14.97 2.95 9.17
CA TRP A 276 -14.51 2.12 8.07
C TRP A 276 -13.91 0.80 8.56
N VAL A 277 -14.18 -0.29 7.84
CA VAL A 277 -13.66 -1.63 8.12
C VAL A 277 -13.02 -2.19 6.86
N GLY A 278 -11.86 -2.84 6.99
CA GLY A 278 -11.17 -3.47 5.87
C GLY A 278 -10.33 -4.67 6.27
N LEU A 279 -10.10 -5.57 5.32
CA LEU A 279 -9.32 -6.80 5.51
C LEU A 279 -7.95 -6.66 4.86
N ARG A 280 -6.91 -6.49 5.68
CA ARG A 280 -5.54 -6.36 5.20
C ARG A 280 -5.03 -7.71 4.67
N PRO A 281 -4.46 -7.78 3.45
CA PRO A 281 -3.96 -9.03 2.86
C PRO A 281 -2.63 -9.43 3.48
N TYR A 282 -2.64 -9.97 4.69
CA TYR A 282 -1.41 -10.33 5.40
C TYR A 282 -0.86 -11.66 4.92
N ARG A 283 0.43 -11.65 4.60
CA ARG A 283 1.27 -12.82 4.37
C ARG A 283 2.55 -12.60 5.21
N PRO A 284 3.17 -13.65 5.79
CA PRO A 284 4.41 -13.50 6.56
C PRO A 284 5.52 -12.77 5.80
N SER A 285 5.60 -13.00 4.48
CA SER A 285 6.46 -12.27 3.57
C SER A 285 5.64 -11.77 2.37
N VAL A 286 5.80 -10.51 1.98
CA VAL A 286 5.20 -9.98 0.74
C VAL A 286 5.67 -10.83 -0.44
N ARG A 287 4.74 -11.31 -1.27
CA ARG A 287 5.08 -12.16 -2.41
C ARG A 287 5.29 -11.29 -3.64
N VAL A 288 6.55 -11.16 -4.04
CA VAL A 288 6.96 -10.63 -5.34
C VAL A 288 7.82 -11.68 -6.03
N ASP A 289 7.30 -12.40 -7.02
CA ASP A 289 8.01 -13.47 -7.72
C ASP A 289 7.42 -13.67 -9.12
N ALA A 290 8.01 -14.57 -9.90
CA ALA A 290 7.44 -15.02 -11.16
C ALA A 290 7.32 -16.55 -11.16
N ILE A 291 6.20 -17.04 -11.68
CA ILE A 291 5.95 -18.44 -11.98
C ILE A 291 5.54 -18.57 -13.44
N PHE A 292 5.73 -19.76 -14.00
CA PHE A 292 5.28 -20.11 -15.34
C PHE A 292 4.19 -21.17 -15.21
N VAL A 293 3.03 -20.92 -15.79
CA VAL A 293 1.92 -21.88 -15.81
C VAL A 293 1.75 -22.44 -17.22
N PRO A 294 1.49 -23.74 -17.39
CA PRO A 294 1.16 -24.30 -18.70
C PRO A 294 -0.03 -23.57 -19.31
N TYR A 295 0.08 -23.21 -20.59
CA TYR A 295 -1.01 -22.57 -21.32
C TYR A 295 -0.94 -22.93 -22.81
N GLY A 296 -1.97 -23.61 -23.32
CA GLY A 296 -1.92 -24.20 -24.67
C GLY A 296 -0.72 -25.15 -24.82
N ASP A 297 0.06 -24.96 -25.88
CA ASP A 297 1.32 -25.69 -26.13
C ASP A 297 2.57 -25.02 -25.49
N GLY A 298 2.37 -23.95 -24.71
CA GLY A 298 3.43 -23.13 -24.14
C GLY A 298 3.27 -22.84 -22.65
N TYR A 299 3.82 -21.70 -22.22
CA TYR A 299 3.73 -21.24 -20.83
C TYR A 299 3.38 -19.77 -20.77
N ARG A 300 2.49 -19.42 -19.85
CA ARG A 300 2.17 -18.03 -19.51
C ARG A 300 2.96 -17.61 -18.27
N MET A 301 3.60 -16.43 -18.33
CA MET A 301 4.30 -15.87 -17.17
C MET A 301 3.30 -15.18 -16.23
N ILE A 302 3.31 -15.57 -14.96
CA ILE A 302 2.56 -14.91 -13.89
C ILE A 302 3.54 -14.29 -12.90
N VAL A 303 3.50 -12.97 -12.78
CA VAL A 303 4.27 -12.20 -11.81
C VAL A 303 3.39 -11.86 -10.64
N ASN A 304 3.72 -12.33 -9.45
CA ASN A 304 2.96 -12.06 -8.24
C ASN A 304 3.43 -10.75 -7.61
N ASN A 305 2.49 -9.96 -7.09
CA ASN A 305 2.78 -8.77 -6.28
C ASN A 305 1.61 -8.55 -5.31
N TYR A 306 1.58 -9.30 -4.20
CA TYR A 306 0.53 -9.26 -3.18
C TYR A 306 1.04 -9.64 -1.79
N GLY A 307 0.16 -9.61 -0.78
CA GLY A 307 0.49 -10.02 0.59
C GLY A 307 1.04 -8.90 1.48
N HIS A 308 0.80 -7.64 1.12
CA HIS A 308 1.38 -6.46 1.78
C HIS A 308 0.88 -6.17 3.20
N GLY A 309 -0.17 -6.84 3.67
CA GLY A 309 -0.75 -6.60 4.99
C GLY A 309 -1.05 -5.12 5.23
N SER A 310 -0.46 -4.55 6.28
CA SER A 310 -0.64 -3.13 6.65
C SER A 310 0.28 -2.15 5.89
N HIS A 311 1.13 -2.65 5.00
CA HIS A 311 2.20 -1.88 4.35
C HIS A 311 1.95 -1.66 2.85
N GLY A 312 0.73 -1.95 2.36
CA GLY A 312 0.39 -1.86 0.94
C GLY A 312 0.65 -0.51 0.33
N VAL A 313 0.27 0.59 1.00
CA VAL A 313 0.54 1.95 0.50
C VAL A 313 2.03 2.27 0.59
N ALA A 314 2.67 2.01 1.73
CA ALA A 314 4.07 2.35 1.95
C ALA A 314 5.04 1.64 0.98
N LEU A 315 4.68 0.45 0.49
CA LEU A 315 5.52 -0.37 -0.37
C LEU A 315 5.04 -0.43 -1.83
N SER A 316 3.92 0.24 -2.17
CA SER A 316 3.21 -0.02 -3.43
C SER A 316 4.09 0.18 -4.66
N TRP A 317 4.87 1.26 -4.68
CA TRP A 317 5.74 1.59 -5.80
C TRP A 317 7.02 0.74 -5.78
N GLY A 318 7.58 0.47 -4.61
CA GLY A 318 8.79 -0.34 -4.48
C GLY A 318 8.60 -1.77 -4.94
N THR A 319 7.48 -2.41 -4.58
CA THR A 319 7.19 -3.76 -5.06
C THR A 319 6.77 -3.76 -6.53
N ALA A 320 6.12 -2.69 -7.03
CA ALA A 320 5.88 -2.49 -8.46
C ALA A 320 7.19 -2.43 -9.27
N GLN A 321 8.17 -1.65 -8.80
CA GLN A 321 9.49 -1.56 -9.43
C GLN A 321 10.22 -2.92 -9.43
N GLU A 322 10.07 -3.73 -8.38
CA GLU A 322 10.60 -5.10 -8.40
C GLU A 322 9.86 -6.01 -9.39
N ALA A 323 8.53 -6.03 -9.40
CA ALA A 323 7.75 -6.83 -10.35
C ALA A 323 8.16 -6.50 -11.80
N LYS A 324 8.31 -5.22 -12.11
CA LYS A 324 8.88 -4.74 -13.37
C LYS A 324 10.28 -5.28 -13.64
N ARG A 325 11.21 -5.18 -12.68
CA ARG A 325 12.60 -5.67 -12.83
C ARG A 325 12.63 -7.19 -13.09
N ILE A 326 11.74 -7.96 -12.46
CA ILE A 326 11.59 -9.40 -12.70
C ILE A 326 11.19 -9.64 -14.15
N ILE A 327 10.15 -8.95 -14.65
CA ILE A 327 9.68 -9.06 -16.03
C ILE A 327 10.81 -8.74 -17.01
N LYS A 328 11.46 -7.59 -16.84
CA LYS A 328 12.58 -7.16 -17.69
C LYS A 328 13.69 -8.21 -17.71
N LYS A 329 14.12 -8.67 -16.53
CA LYS A 329 15.21 -9.65 -16.42
C LYS A 329 14.89 -10.96 -17.12
N ILE A 330 13.65 -11.44 -17.03
CA ILE A 330 13.23 -12.70 -17.65
C ILE A 330 13.21 -12.55 -19.18
N ILE A 331 12.60 -11.47 -19.69
CA ILE A 331 12.52 -11.21 -21.13
C ILE A 331 13.92 -11.06 -21.74
N THR A 332 14.82 -10.31 -21.11
CA THR A 332 16.18 -10.10 -21.62
C THR A 332 17.05 -11.37 -21.55
N LYS A 333 16.91 -12.20 -20.50
CA LYS A 333 17.77 -13.39 -20.33
C LYS A 333 17.44 -14.54 -21.26
N GLN A 334 16.18 -14.67 -21.66
CA GLN A 334 15.72 -15.93 -22.21
C GLN A 334 16.00 -16.10 -23.71
N ASN A 335 16.29 -15.04 -24.50
CA ASN A 335 16.33 -15.13 -25.98
C ASN A 335 15.17 -15.98 -26.55
N LEU A 336 14.06 -16.10 -25.81
CA LEU A 336 12.98 -17.00 -26.15
C LEU A 336 12.34 -16.39 -27.39
N PRO A 337 12.18 -17.17 -28.48
CA PRO A 337 11.29 -16.73 -29.52
C PRO A 337 9.93 -16.55 -28.84
N LEU A 338 9.47 -15.30 -28.80
CA LEU A 338 8.23 -14.87 -28.15
C LEU A 338 6.97 -15.48 -28.80
N SER A 339 7.14 -16.45 -29.69
CA SER A 339 6.10 -17.33 -30.25
C SER A 339 5.85 -18.58 -29.39
N LYS A 340 6.57 -18.75 -28.27
CA LYS A 340 6.40 -19.86 -27.30
C LYS A 340 6.08 -19.41 -25.87
N LEU A 341 5.91 -18.09 -25.67
CA LEU A 341 5.30 -17.42 -24.51
C LEU A 341 3.97 -16.84 -24.99
#